data_AF-A0A367IX53-F1
#
_entry.id   AF-A0A367IX53-F1
#
_cell.length_a   1.000
_cell.length_b   1.000
_cell.length_c   1.000
_cell.angle_alpha   90.00
_cell.angle_beta   90.00
_cell.angle_gamma   90.00
#
_symmetry.space_group_name_H-M   'P 1'
#
loop_
_entity.id
_entity.type
_entity.pdbx_description
1 polymer ?
#
loop_
_entity_poly.entity_id
_entity_poly.type
_entity_poly.pdbx_seq_one_letter_code
_entity_poly.pdbx_strand_id
1 'polypeptide(L)'
;MNFKDLQYSISKLTTQVQSQVARNNPLQNQDTRSLNYWLFQERNELATLRTKAYQQLETSKAFMDWVNDESVKYEQDKEYRIKDVGKALCSLFNKQVELEQCYADEHRLYRRIIKLIRQKEQERLDREERRRAIEDRINHLKKTNSNLDRIQEFEKELATMQLIDDTAGFKKTMLKEAFYLKLNALQEYAEKLTLLAKFGKDIADGFEHPRDRIDIQVMEAMLSIDGWHSERRPTLLLFDENDDNDDAISLASTDIDGQLPVSSGSSGVNQSNTT
;
A
#
# COMPACT_ATOMS: atom_id res chain seq x y z
N MET A 1 -5.19 -9.00 34.35
CA MET A 1 -5.09 -8.42 32.99
C MET A 1 -3.73 -8.78 32.43
N ASN A 2 -3.69 -9.47 31.30
CA ASN A 2 -2.46 -9.99 30.70
C ASN A 2 -1.79 -8.90 29.85
N PHE A 3 -0.46 -8.83 29.84
CA PHE A 3 0.30 -7.81 29.08
C PHE A 3 0.04 -7.89 27.56
N LYS A 4 -0.25 -9.11 27.08
CA LYS A 4 -0.65 -9.37 25.69
C LYS A 4 -2.02 -8.76 25.33
N ASP A 5 -2.97 -8.77 26.27
CA ASP A 5 -4.29 -8.14 26.08
C ASP A 5 -4.16 -6.62 26.03
N LEU A 6 -3.20 -6.06 26.78
CA LEU A 6 -2.89 -4.64 26.78
C LEU A 6 -2.26 -4.20 25.45
N GLN A 7 -1.27 -4.94 24.94
CA GLN A 7 -0.69 -4.66 23.63
C GLN A 7 -1.71 -4.79 22.50
N TYR A 8 -2.56 -5.81 22.53
CA TYR A 8 -3.62 -6.01 21.55
C TYR A 8 -4.66 -4.88 21.58
N SER A 9 -5.10 -4.48 22.78
CA SER A 9 -6.05 -3.36 22.94
C SER A 9 -5.46 -2.01 22.55
N ILE A 10 -4.17 -1.76 22.83
CA ILE A 10 -3.46 -0.55 22.38
C ILE A 10 -3.35 -0.54 20.86
N SER A 11 -2.93 -1.64 20.23
CA SER A 11 -2.84 -1.74 18.77
C SER A 11 -4.20 -1.55 18.11
N LYS A 12 -5.25 -2.15 18.67
CA LYS A 12 -6.63 -1.95 18.19
C LYS A 12 -7.08 -0.50 18.33
N LEU A 13 -6.77 0.14 19.45
CA LEU A 13 -7.14 1.53 19.71
C LEU A 13 -6.37 2.49 18.79
N THR A 14 -5.09 2.26 18.53
CA THR A 14 -4.31 3.09 17.58
C THR A 14 -4.83 2.94 16.16
N THR A 15 -5.12 1.72 15.69
CA THR A 15 -5.72 1.51 14.36
C THR A 15 -7.11 2.15 14.27
N GLN A 16 -7.93 2.06 15.32
CA GLN A 16 -9.24 2.70 15.37
C GLN A 16 -9.14 4.23 15.36
N VAL A 17 -8.23 4.82 16.13
CA VAL A 17 -8.00 6.27 16.16
C VAL A 17 -7.49 6.75 14.81
N GLN A 18 -6.49 6.08 14.22
CA GLN A 18 -5.98 6.44 12.89
C GLN A 18 -7.06 6.32 11.81
N SER A 19 -7.89 5.27 11.87
CA SER A 19 -9.04 5.11 10.97
C SER A 19 -10.11 6.19 11.18
N GLN A 20 -10.35 6.63 12.41
CA GLN A 20 -11.32 7.70 12.71
C GLN A 20 -10.79 9.08 12.29
N VAL A 21 -9.49 9.33 12.44
CA VAL A 21 -8.82 10.54 11.96
C VAL A 21 -8.82 10.59 10.44
N ALA A 22 -8.49 9.48 9.77
CA ALA A 22 -8.58 9.38 8.31
C ALA A 22 -10.02 9.56 7.81
N ARG A 23 -11.02 9.08 8.56
CA ARG A 23 -12.43 9.31 8.24
C ARG A 23 -12.85 10.74 8.47
N ASN A 24 -12.46 11.40 9.55
CA ASN A 24 -13.05 12.67 9.99
C ASN A 24 -12.16 13.88 9.75
N ASN A 25 -11.15 13.77 8.87
CA ASN A 25 -10.25 14.87 8.58
C ASN A 25 -11.02 16.07 7.97
N PRO A 26 -11.13 17.21 8.69
CA PRO A 26 -11.90 18.37 8.23
C PRO A 26 -11.20 19.15 7.11
N LEU A 27 -9.91 18.90 6.87
CA LEU A 27 -9.13 19.50 5.78
C LEU A 27 -9.32 18.77 4.45
N GLN A 28 -10.07 17.67 4.44
CA GLN A 28 -10.29 16.85 3.26
C GLN A 28 -11.58 17.27 2.54
N ASN A 29 -11.49 17.46 1.22
CA ASN A 29 -12.65 17.73 0.40
C ASN A 29 -13.66 16.56 0.51
N GLN A 30 -14.94 16.87 0.75
CA GLN A 30 -15.98 15.85 1.00
C GLN A 30 -16.06 14.84 -0.15
N ASP A 31 -15.82 15.29 -1.37
CA ASP A 31 -15.93 14.47 -2.59
C ASP A 31 -14.79 13.43 -2.71
N THR A 32 -13.63 13.67 -2.12
CA THR A 32 -12.49 12.71 -2.15
C THR A 32 -12.34 11.90 -0.86
N ARG A 33 -13.13 12.21 0.18
CA ARG A 33 -13.05 11.60 1.51
C ARG A 33 -13.07 10.07 1.48
N SER A 34 -14.04 9.48 0.79
CA SER A 34 -14.18 8.02 0.70
C SER A 34 -13.01 7.36 -0.04
N LEU A 35 -12.52 7.99 -1.11
CA LEU A 35 -11.39 7.51 -1.90
C LEU A 35 -10.07 7.59 -1.12
N ASN A 36 -9.86 8.66 -0.37
CA ASN A 36 -8.70 8.81 0.48
C ASN A 36 -8.70 7.83 1.65
N TYR A 37 -9.87 7.59 2.25
CA TYR A 37 -10.03 6.57 3.27
C TYR A 37 -9.72 5.17 2.71
N TRP A 38 -10.20 4.86 1.50
CA TRP A 38 -9.87 3.62 0.82
C TRP A 38 -8.37 3.46 0.59
N LEU A 39 -7.69 4.49 0.03
CA LEU A 39 -6.23 4.49 -0.16
C LEU A 39 -5.43 4.33 1.14
N PHE A 40 -5.94 4.88 2.24
CA PHE A 40 -5.36 4.69 3.56
C PHE A 40 -5.47 3.23 4.00
N GLN A 41 -6.61 2.59 3.79
CA GLN A 41 -6.78 1.19 4.15
C GLN A 41 -5.95 0.25 3.27
N GLU A 42 -5.85 0.50 1.97
CA GLU A 42 -4.98 -0.29 1.07
C GLU A 42 -3.50 -0.12 1.45
N ARG A 43 -3.08 1.03 1.99
CA ARG A 43 -1.73 1.19 2.56
C ARG A 43 -1.52 0.28 3.78
N ASN A 44 -2.51 0.22 4.67
CA ASN A 44 -2.44 -0.61 5.87
C ASN A 44 -2.45 -2.11 5.50
N GLU A 45 -3.24 -2.49 4.51
CA GLU A 45 -3.27 -3.86 3.96
C GLU A 45 -1.89 -4.23 3.40
N LEU A 46 -1.28 -3.38 2.57
CA LEU A 46 0.08 -3.60 2.06
C LEU A 46 1.13 -3.76 3.17
N ALA A 47 1.07 -2.90 4.18
CA ALA A 47 1.97 -3.01 5.35
C ALA A 47 1.77 -4.35 6.08
N THR A 48 0.51 -4.77 6.25
CA THR A 48 0.17 -6.06 6.87
C THR A 48 0.69 -7.23 6.06
N LEU A 49 0.57 -7.21 4.73
CA LEU A 49 1.10 -8.26 3.84
C LEU A 49 2.63 -8.39 3.98
N ARG A 50 3.35 -7.26 4.00
CA ARG A 50 4.82 -7.25 4.18
C ARG A 50 5.24 -7.74 5.56
N THR A 51 4.55 -7.29 6.61
CA THR A 51 4.80 -7.76 7.97
C THR A 51 4.52 -9.25 8.11
N LYS A 52 3.46 -9.76 7.48
CA LYS A 52 3.15 -11.20 7.46
C LYS A 52 4.29 -12.01 6.85
N ALA A 53 4.76 -11.63 5.66
CA ALA A 53 5.87 -12.31 4.99
C ALA A 53 7.14 -12.33 5.86
N TYR A 54 7.45 -11.21 6.51
CA TYR A 54 8.57 -11.12 7.45
C TYR A 54 8.40 -12.04 8.66
N GLN A 55 7.23 -12.02 9.31
CA GLN A 55 6.95 -12.90 10.46
C GLN A 55 6.99 -14.38 10.08
N GLN A 56 6.54 -14.71 8.88
CA GLN A 56 6.58 -16.07 8.37
C GLN A 56 8.00 -16.56 8.08
N LEU A 57 8.88 -15.68 7.61
CA LEU A 57 10.30 -15.97 7.48
C LEU A 57 10.95 -16.26 8.85
N GLU A 58 10.68 -15.41 9.85
CA GLU A 58 11.20 -15.63 11.21
C GLU A 58 10.65 -16.92 11.83
N THR A 59 9.40 -17.26 11.55
CA THR A 59 8.81 -18.54 11.96
C THR A 59 9.53 -19.73 11.31
N SER A 60 9.89 -19.62 10.03
CA SER A 60 10.61 -20.66 9.29
C SER A 60 12.03 -20.86 9.83
N LYS A 61 12.72 -19.77 10.21
CA LYS A 61 14.04 -19.82 10.87
C LYS A 61 13.95 -20.51 12.22
N ALA A 62 13.02 -20.09 13.08
CA ALA A 62 12.84 -20.69 14.40
C ALA A 62 12.51 -22.19 14.32
N PHE A 63 11.69 -22.59 13.33
CA PHE A 63 11.43 -24.00 13.04
C PHE A 63 12.73 -24.75 12.68
N MET A 64 13.57 -24.18 11.81
CA MET A 64 14.83 -24.82 11.43
C MET A 64 15.85 -24.91 12.56
N ASP A 65 15.93 -23.89 13.41
CA ASP A 65 16.79 -23.93 14.60
C ASP A 65 16.39 -25.10 15.50
N TRP A 66 15.09 -25.26 15.76
CA TRP A 66 14.58 -26.40 16.51
C TRP A 66 14.87 -27.74 15.82
N VAL A 67 14.67 -27.85 14.50
CA VAL A 67 15.00 -29.08 13.74
C VAL A 67 16.48 -29.43 13.88
N ASN A 68 17.36 -28.43 13.83
CA ASN A 68 18.80 -28.64 13.99
C ASN A 68 19.13 -29.14 15.40
N ASP A 69 18.63 -28.47 16.43
CA ASP A 69 18.82 -28.85 17.83
C ASP A 69 18.32 -30.28 18.12
N GLU A 70 17.16 -30.62 17.58
CA GLU A 70 16.55 -31.93 17.78
C GLU A 70 17.30 -33.02 17.00
N SER A 71 17.80 -32.71 15.79
CA SER A 71 18.57 -33.65 14.98
C SER A 71 19.89 -34.09 15.64
N VAL A 72 20.50 -33.23 16.47
CA VAL A 72 21.74 -33.55 17.18
C VAL A 72 21.49 -34.57 18.30
N LYS A 73 20.34 -34.49 18.98
CA LYS A 73 20.00 -35.39 20.10
C LYS A 73 19.89 -36.86 19.66
N TYR A 74 19.46 -37.08 18.42
CA TYR A 74 19.18 -38.40 17.86
C TYR A 74 20.05 -38.70 16.64
N GLU A 75 21.24 -38.10 16.54
CA GLU A 75 22.14 -38.23 15.38
C GLU A 75 22.55 -39.69 15.08
N GLN A 76 22.50 -40.57 16.08
CA GLN A 76 22.79 -42.00 15.93
C GLN A 76 21.61 -42.81 15.37
N ASP A 77 20.40 -42.27 15.44
CA ASP A 77 19.19 -42.90 14.93
C ASP A 77 18.94 -42.46 13.48
N LYS A 78 19.37 -43.31 12.54
CA LYS A 78 19.20 -43.04 11.10
C LYS A 78 17.73 -43.09 10.65
N GLU A 79 16.84 -43.67 11.46
CA GLU A 79 15.40 -43.68 11.20
C GLU A 79 14.75 -42.37 11.66
N TYR A 80 15.45 -41.59 12.49
CA TYR A 80 15.01 -40.26 12.94
C TYR A 80 15.22 -39.19 11.85
N ARG A 81 14.31 -39.15 10.87
CA ARG A 81 14.39 -38.32 9.66
C ARG A 81 14.08 -36.83 9.84
N ILE A 82 14.12 -36.32 11.07
CA ILE A 82 13.67 -34.96 11.38
C ILE A 82 14.40 -33.89 10.57
N LYS A 83 15.69 -34.11 10.34
CA LYS A 83 16.57 -33.18 9.64
C LYS A 83 16.24 -33.07 8.17
N ASP A 84 16.00 -34.20 7.50
CA ASP A 84 15.76 -34.22 6.06
C ASP A 84 14.37 -33.69 5.73
N VAL A 85 13.34 -34.18 6.43
CA VAL A 85 11.95 -33.73 6.26
C VAL A 85 11.81 -32.28 6.71
N GLY A 86 12.44 -31.89 7.83
CA GLY A 86 12.41 -30.52 8.34
C GLY A 86 13.05 -29.52 7.38
N LYS A 87 14.22 -29.84 6.81
CA LYS A 87 14.86 -29.01 5.76
C LYS A 87 13.94 -28.84 4.55
N ALA A 88 13.35 -29.92 4.08
CA ALA A 88 12.44 -29.90 2.93
C ALA A 88 11.21 -29.02 3.17
N LEU A 89 10.58 -29.13 4.35
CA LEU A 89 9.46 -28.28 4.74
C LEU A 89 9.88 -26.81 4.86
N CYS A 90 11.04 -26.52 5.43
CA CYS A 90 11.53 -25.14 5.49
C CYS A 90 11.79 -24.56 4.10
N SER A 91 12.31 -25.33 3.16
CA SER A 91 12.45 -24.87 1.77
C SER A 91 11.10 -24.46 1.18
N LEU A 92 10.04 -25.24 1.42
CA LEU A 92 8.68 -24.85 1.02
C LEU A 92 8.17 -23.60 1.75
N PHE A 93 8.39 -23.46 3.05
CA PHE A 93 7.94 -22.26 3.77
C PHE A 93 8.69 -21.00 3.35
N ASN A 94 9.98 -21.11 3.03
CA ASN A 94 10.72 -20.01 2.42
C ASN A 94 10.14 -19.66 1.05
N LYS A 95 9.74 -20.65 0.26
CA LYS A 95 9.04 -20.40 -1.00
C LYS A 95 7.71 -19.69 -0.79
N GLN A 96 6.95 -20.05 0.25
CA GLN A 96 5.73 -19.34 0.61
C GLN A 96 6.01 -17.85 0.90
N VAL A 97 7.10 -17.53 1.60
CA VAL A 97 7.49 -16.14 1.86
C VAL A 97 7.76 -15.37 0.55
N GLU A 98 8.45 -15.99 -0.41
CA GLU A 98 8.66 -15.38 -1.74
C GLU A 98 7.33 -15.08 -2.44
N LEU A 99 6.39 -16.04 -2.42
CA LEU A 99 5.06 -15.85 -3.02
C LEU A 99 4.28 -14.71 -2.34
N GLU A 100 4.39 -14.58 -1.02
CA GLU A 100 3.76 -13.49 -0.26
C GLU A 100 4.36 -12.13 -0.60
N GLN A 101 5.68 -12.06 -0.82
CA GLN A 101 6.36 -10.84 -1.27
C GLN A 101 5.91 -10.44 -2.68
N CYS A 102 5.89 -11.39 -3.62
CA CYS A 102 5.38 -11.13 -4.97
C CYS A 102 3.93 -10.63 -4.97
N TYR A 103 3.06 -11.24 -4.14
CA TYR A 103 1.68 -10.79 -3.98
C TYR A 103 1.58 -9.37 -3.40
N ALA A 104 2.43 -9.02 -2.43
CA ALA A 104 2.51 -7.68 -1.88
C ALA A 104 2.96 -6.64 -2.93
N ASP A 105 3.86 -7.01 -3.83
CA ASP A 105 4.33 -6.13 -4.92
C ASP A 105 3.24 -5.88 -5.96
N GLU A 106 2.46 -6.90 -6.33
CA GLU A 106 1.28 -6.74 -7.20
C GLU A 106 0.21 -5.87 -6.52
N HIS A 107 0.00 -6.05 -5.21
CA HIS A 107 -0.91 -5.21 -4.43
C HIS A 107 -0.45 -3.74 -4.41
N ARG A 108 0.86 -3.48 -4.37
CA ARG A 108 1.44 -2.14 -4.51
C ARG A 108 1.09 -1.51 -5.86
N LEU A 109 1.20 -2.26 -6.97
CA LEU A 109 0.83 -1.77 -8.31
C LEU A 109 -0.67 -1.45 -8.40
N TYR A 110 -1.52 -2.29 -7.81
CA TYR A 110 -2.95 -2.01 -7.70
C TYR A 110 -3.23 -0.70 -6.96
N ARG A 111 -2.60 -0.46 -5.81
CA ARG A 111 -2.74 0.79 -5.05
C ARG A 111 -2.31 2.01 -5.87
N ARG A 112 -1.29 1.87 -6.73
CA ARG A 112 -0.82 2.94 -7.63
C ARG A 112 -1.91 3.37 -8.62
N ILE A 113 -2.68 2.44 -9.18
CA ILE A 113 -3.82 2.77 -10.04
C ILE A 113 -4.88 3.59 -9.27
N ILE A 114 -5.15 3.22 -8.02
CA ILE A 114 -6.10 3.97 -7.19
C ILE A 114 -5.58 5.38 -6.87
N LYS A 115 -4.26 5.56 -6.69
CA LYS A 115 -3.64 6.90 -6.56
C LYS A 115 -3.88 7.75 -7.82
N LEU A 116 -3.76 7.18 -9.01
CA LEU A 116 -4.04 7.89 -10.29
C LEU A 116 -5.51 8.32 -10.39
N ILE A 117 -6.44 7.47 -9.94
CA ILE A 117 -7.86 7.83 -9.87
C ILE A 117 -8.08 9.04 -8.95
N ARG A 118 -7.41 9.05 -7.79
CA ARG A 118 -7.47 10.18 -6.84
C ARG A 118 -6.91 11.47 -7.45
N GLN A 119 -5.77 11.39 -8.12
CA GLN A 119 -5.16 12.54 -8.78
C GLN A 119 -6.11 13.14 -9.82
N LYS A 120 -6.71 12.30 -10.67
CA LYS A 120 -7.66 12.76 -11.68
C LYS A 120 -8.91 13.41 -11.05
N GLU A 121 -9.38 12.87 -9.93
CA GLU A 121 -10.50 13.45 -9.20
C GLU A 121 -10.16 14.82 -8.60
N GLN A 122 -8.97 14.97 -8.04
CA GLN A 122 -8.51 16.24 -7.49
C GLN A 122 -8.39 17.29 -8.59
N GLU A 123 -7.81 16.94 -9.75
CA GLU A 123 -7.74 17.83 -10.91
C GLU A 123 -9.13 18.27 -11.41
N ARG A 124 -10.16 17.42 -11.29
CA ARG A 124 -11.53 17.79 -11.60
C ARG A 124 -12.09 18.80 -10.59
N LEU A 125 -11.91 18.53 -9.30
CA LEU A 125 -12.41 19.41 -8.23
C LEU A 125 -11.75 20.79 -8.28
N ASP A 126 -10.44 20.86 -8.51
CA ASP A 126 -9.71 22.12 -8.65
C ASP A 126 -10.23 22.93 -9.86
N ARG A 127 -10.57 22.25 -10.97
CA ARG A 127 -11.22 22.88 -12.13
C ARG A 127 -12.61 23.40 -11.81
N GLU A 128 -13.42 22.62 -11.09
CA GLU A 128 -14.77 23.00 -10.67
C GLU A 128 -14.78 24.17 -9.67
N GLU A 129 -13.78 24.24 -8.78
CA GLU A 129 -13.60 25.36 -7.86
C GLU A 129 -13.21 26.64 -8.60
N ARG A 130 -12.23 26.57 -9.52
CA ARG A 130 -11.86 27.71 -10.38
C ARG A 130 -13.05 28.20 -11.21
N ARG A 131 -13.83 27.27 -11.77
CA ARG A 131 -15.06 27.61 -12.51
C ARG A 131 -16.04 28.39 -11.65
N ARG A 132 -16.33 27.92 -10.43
CA ARG A 132 -17.23 28.60 -9.47
C ARG A 132 -16.70 29.99 -9.09
N ALA A 133 -15.39 30.12 -8.84
CA ALA A 133 -14.79 31.41 -8.51
C ALA A 133 -14.93 32.44 -9.65
N ILE A 134 -14.77 32.01 -10.90
CA ILE A 134 -14.97 32.87 -12.09
C ILE A 134 -16.45 33.24 -12.23
N GLU A 135 -17.37 32.28 -12.06
CA GLU A 135 -18.83 32.52 -12.10
C GLU A 135 -19.27 33.53 -11.03
N ASP A 136 -18.77 33.39 -9.80
CA ASP A 136 -19.04 34.33 -8.71
C ASP A 136 -18.46 35.72 -9.00
N ARG A 137 -17.27 35.79 -9.62
CA ARG A 137 -16.66 37.05 -10.02
C ARG A 137 -17.47 37.75 -11.12
N ILE A 138 -17.94 37.00 -12.11
CA ILE A 138 -18.84 37.50 -13.17
C ILE A 138 -20.14 38.03 -12.52
N ASN A 139 -20.75 37.26 -11.62
CA ASN A 139 -21.99 37.63 -10.94
C ASN A 139 -21.83 38.89 -10.09
N HIS A 140 -20.69 39.04 -9.40
CA HIS A 140 -20.37 40.26 -8.67
C HIS A 140 -20.22 41.46 -9.62
N LEU A 141 -19.42 41.33 -10.68
CA LEU A 141 -19.17 42.42 -11.63
C LEU A 141 -20.44 42.87 -12.37
N LYS A 142 -21.33 41.93 -12.70
CA LYS A 142 -22.66 42.21 -13.26
C LYS A 142 -23.55 43.01 -12.30
N LYS A 143 -23.48 42.74 -10.99
CA LYS A 143 -24.24 43.47 -9.96
C LYS A 143 -23.67 44.87 -9.68
N THR A 144 -22.35 45.04 -9.74
CA THR A 144 -21.68 46.32 -9.42
C THR A 144 -21.47 47.25 -10.62
N ASN A 145 -22.11 47.00 -11.77
CA ASN A 145 -21.96 47.79 -13.02
C ASN A 145 -20.50 48.07 -13.38
N SER A 146 -19.65 47.04 -13.28
CA SER A 146 -18.21 47.18 -13.42
C SER A 146 -17.73 46.63 -14.77
N ASN A 147 -17.17 47.53 -15.59
CA ASN A 147 -16.36 47.33 -16.82
C ASN A 147 -16.70 46.09 -17.69
N LEU A 148 -17.46 46.33 -18.77
CA LEU A 148 -17.97 45.32 -19.70
C LEU A 148 -16.86 44.43 -20.30
N ASP A 149 -15.69 45.01 -20.57
CA ASP A 149 -14.55 44.31 -21.19
C ASP A 149 -14.01 43.20 -20.28
N ARG A 150 -14.01 43.44 -18.96
CA ARG A 150 -13.55 42.47 -17.96
C ARG A 150 -14.55 41.33 -17.75
N ILE A 151 -15.84 41.60 -17.96
CA ILE A 151 -16.88 40.56 -17.95
C ILE A 151 -16.72 39.65 -19.18
N GLN A 152 -16.48 40.22 -20.36
CA GLN A 152 -16.25 39.44 -21.59
C GLN A 152 -14.99 38.56 -21.50
N GLU A 153 -13.92 39.06 -20.87
CA GLU A 153 -12.71 38.28 -20.61
C GLU A 153 -13.00 37.04 -19.74
N PHE A 154 -13.70 37.21 -18.63
CA PHE A 154 -14.08 36.09 -17.75
C PHE A 154 -15.09 35.13 -18.39
N GLU A 155 -16.02 35.62 -19.21
CA GLU A 155 -16.95 34.76 -19.96
C GLU A 155 -16.21 33.91 -21.01
N LYS A 156 -15.18 34.47 -21.65
CA LYS A 156 -14.32 33.73 -22.58
C LYS A 156 -13.48 32.66 -21.86
N GLU A 157 -12.93 32.99 -20.69
CA GLU A 157 -12.22 32.04 -19.84
C GLU A 157 -13.15 30.92 -19.32
N LEU A 158 -14.39 31.25 -18.95
CA LEU A 158 -15.38 30.25 -18.54
C LEU A 158 -15.72 29.29 -19.69
N ALA A 159 -15.87 29.81 -20.91
CA ALA A 159 -16.18 29.01 -22.08
C ALA A 159 -15.05 28.03 -22.45
N THR A 160 -13.78 28.39 -22.24
CA THR A 160 -12.66 27.45 -22.44
C THR A 160 -12.60 26.36 -21.37
N MET A 161 -13.06 26.65 -20.15
CA MET A 161 -13.11 25.66 -19.05
C MET A 161 -14.26 24.65 -19.17
N GLN A 162 -15.28 24.90 -20.00
CA GLN A 162 -16.44 24.01 -20.21
C GLN A 162 -16.14 22.76 -21.08
N LEU A 163 -14.88 22.53 -21.47
CA LEU A 163 -14.47 21.33 -22.20
C LEU A 163 -14.95 20.03 -21.52
N ILE A 164 -15.35 19.06 -22.33
CA ILE A 164 -15.92 17.76 -21.92
C ILE A 164 -14.97 17.07 -20.94
N ASP A 165 -15.46 16.84 -19.71
CA ASP A 165 -14.74 16.11 -18.68
C ASP A 165 -15.00 14.59 -18.79
N ASP A 166 -14.03 13.83 -19.33
CA ASP A 166 -14.11 12.35 -19.39
C ASP A 166 -13.61 11.66 -18.11
N THR A 167 -13.72 12.34 -16.95
CA THR A 167 -13.28 11.76 -15.68
C THR A 167 -14.06 10.49 -15.33
N ALA A 168 -15.35 10.42 -15.70
CA ALA A 168 -16.16 9.22 -15.47
C ALA A 168 -15.69 8.01 -16.30
N GLY A 169 -15.38 8.21 -17.59
CA GLY A 169 -14.86 7.16 -18.46
C GLY A 169 -13.47 6.68 -18.02
N PHE A 170 -12.61 7.63 -17.64
CA PHE A 170 -11.30 7.33 -17.05
C PHE A 170 -11.41 6.47 -15.79
N LYS A 171 -12.24 6.87 -14.82
CA LYS A 171 -12.45 6.11 -13.58
C LYS A 171 -12.91 4.68 -13.84
N LYS A 172 -13.87 4.50 -14.75
CA LYS A 172 -14.39 3.16 -15.10
C LYS A 172 -13.30 2.27 -15.66
N THR A 173 -12.48 2.80 -16.57
CA THR A 173 -11.36 2.07 -17.17
C THR A 173 -10.30 1.73 -16.12
N MET A 174 -9.88 2.71 -15.31
CA MET A 174 -8.86 2.50 -14.29
C MET A 174 -9.31 1.55 -13.18
N LEU A 175 -10.56 1.63 -12.72
CA LEU A 175 -11.10 0.69 -11.74
C LEU A 175 -11.14 -0.74 -12.29
N LYS A 176 -11.53 -0.89 -13.56
CA LYS A 176 -11.49 -2.19 -14.24
C LYS A 176 -10.06 -2.75 -14.21
N GLU A 177 -9.07 -1.99 -14.69
CA GLU A 177 -7.67 -2.43 -14.70
C GLU A 177 -7.14 -2.73 -13.29
N ALA A 178 -7.46 -1.89 -12.30
CA ALA A 178 -7.07 -2.10 -10.91
C ALA A 178 -7.58 -3.45 -10.37
N PHE A 179 -8.88 -3.72 -10.50
CA PHE A 179 -9.45 -4.95 -9.98
C PHE A 179 -9.01 -6.18 -10.77
N TYR A 180 -8.77 -6.08 -12.08
CA TYR A 180 -8.13 -7.17 -12.82
C TYR A 180 -6.75 -7.50 -12.26
N LEU A 181 -5.93 -6.49 -11.98
CA LEU A 181 -4.61 -6.69 -11.38
C LEU A 181 -4.70 -7.35 -10.00
N LYS A 182 -5.54 -6.82 -9.10
CA LYS A 182 -5.72 -7.36 -7.74
C LYS A 182 -6.23 -8.81 -7.76
N LEU A 183 -7.22 -9.11 -8.61
CA LEU A 183 -7.81 -10.44 -8.69
C LEU A 183 -6.89 -11.46 -9.36
N ASN A 184 -6.18 -11.07 -10.42
CA ASN A 184 -5.20 -11.94 -11.08
C ASN A 184 -4.05 -12.30 -10.13
N ALA A 185 -3.55 -11.33 -9.36
CA ALA A 185 -2.52 -11.56 -8.35
C ALA A 185 -3.02 -12.47 -7.21
N LEU A 186 -4.26 -12.26 -6.75
CA LEU A 186 -4.87 -13.09 -5.71
C LEU A 186 -5.07 -14.53 -6.19
N GLN A 187 -5.52 -14.72 -7.43
CA GLN A 187 -5.69 -16.03 -8.03
C GLN A 187 -4.35 -16.76 -8.14
N GLU A 188 -3.31 -16.10 -8.68
CA GLU A 188 -1.96 -16.68 -8.74
C GLU A 188 -1.48 -17.13 -7.36
N TYR A 189 -1.55 -16.22 -6.40
CA TYR A 189 -1.09 -16.48 -5.05
C TYR A 189 -1.83 -17.68 -4.43
N ALA A 190 -3.16 -17.75 -4.57
CA ALA A 190 -3.98 -18.83 -4.02
C ALA A 190 -3.70 -20.20 -4.69
N GLU A 191 -3.53 -20.22 -6.01
CA GLU A 191 -3.26 -21.46 -6.74
C GLU A 191 -1.84 -22.00 -6.47
N LYS A 192 -0.84 -21.12 -6.44
CA LYS A 192 0.53 -21.49 -6.03
C LYS A 192 0.59 -22.00 -4.59
N LEU A 193 -0.13 -21.35 -3.66
CA LEU A 193 -0.25 -21.83 -2.29
C LEU A 193 -0.95 -23.20 -2.20
N THR A 194 -1.93 -23.45 -3.07
CA THR A 194 -2.62 -24.75 -3.11
C THR A 194 -1.64 -25.86 -3.50
N LEU A 195 -0.77 -25.62 -4.49
CA LEU A 195 0.29 -26.55 -4.86
C LEU A 195 1.29 -26.74 -3.72
N LEU A 196 1.77 -25.64 -3.12
CA LEU A 196 2.68 -25.67 -1.98
C LEU A 196 2.12 -26.48 -0.81
N ALA A 197 0.85 -26.31 -0.47
CA ALA A 197 0.19 -27.05 0.60
C ALA A 197 0.04 -28.55 0.29
N LYS A 198 -0.17 -28.92 -0.98
CA LYS A 198 -0.22 -30.33 -1.40
C LYS A 198 1.15 -30.99 -1.21
N PHE A 199 2.20 -30.41 -1.80
CA PHE A 199 3.57 -30.92 -1.64
C PHE A 199 4.03 -30.91 -0.17
N GLY A 200 3.66 -29.88 0.60
CA GLY A 200 4.00 -29.80 2.02
C GLY A 200 3.42 -30.94 2.85
N LYS A 201 2.18 -31.37 2.55
CA LYS A 201 1.59 -32.56 3.18
C LYS A 201 2.31 -33.83 2.76
N ASP A 202 2.57 -33.98 1.46
CA ASP A 202 3.26 -35.16 0.93
C ASP A 202 4.68 -35.31 1.52
N ILE A 203 5.38 -34.20 1.76
CA ILE A 203 6.70 -34.19 2.42
C ILE A 203 6.56 -34.53 3.90
N ALA A 204 5.54 -34.02 4.59
CA ALA A 204 5.28 -34.34 5.99
C ALA A 204 5.00 -35.85 6.19
N ASP A 205 4.32 -36.50 5.26
CA ASP A 205 4.13 -37.97 5.30
C ASP A 205 5.48 -38.74 5.29
N GLY A 206 6.56 -38.09 4.85
CA GLY A 206 7.92 -38.62 4.88
C GLY A 206 8.49 -38.87 6.28
N PHE A 207 7.85 -38.37 7.34
CA PHE A 207 8.17 -38.71 8.73
C PHE A 207 7.78 -40.15 9.09
N GLU A 208 6.64 -40.63 8.58
CA GLU A 208 6.12 -41.98 8.87
C GLU A 208 6.50 -42.99 7.78
N HIS A 209 6.55 -42.54 6.52
CA HIS A 209 6.80 -43.38 5.37
C HIS A 209 8.12 -42.97 4.71
N PRO A 210 9.24 -43.65 5.04
CA PRO A 210 10.55 -43.26 4.54
C PRO A 210 10.59 -43.27 3.01
N ARG A 211 10.63 -42.08 2.40
CA ARG A 211 10.93 -41.90 0.98
C ARG A 211 12.40 -41.57 0.78
N ASP A 212 13.07 -42.32 -0.10
CA ASP A 212 14.51 -42.20 -0.34
C ASP A 212 14.91 -40.88 -1.04
N ARG A 213 13.97 -40.14 -1.63
CA ARG A 213 14.25 -38.98 -2.50
C ARG A 213 13.38 -37.74 -2.21
N ILE A 214 13.48 -37.24 -0.97
CA ILE A 214 12.77 -36.01 -0.56
C ILE A 214 13.29 -34.78 -1.33
N ASP A 215 14.57 -34.77 -1.66
CA ASP A 215 15.22 -33.76 -2.49
C ASP A 215 14.55 -33.59 -3.86
N ILE A 216 14.22 -34.71 -4.53
CA ILE A 216 13.51 -34.67 -5.82
C ILE A 216 12.09 -34.13 -5.64
N GLN A 217 11.40 -34.49 -4.56
CA GLN A 217 10.05 -33.98 -4.29
C GLN A 217 10.05 -32.46 -4.06
N VAL A 218 11.03 -31.95 -3.32
CA VAL A 218 11.20 -30.51 -3.14
C VAL A 218 11.47 -29.84 -4.48
N MET A 219 12.37 -30.40 -5.29
CA MET A 219 12.67 -29.86 -6.61
C MET A 219 11.43 -29.83 -7.53
N GLU A 220 10.66 -30.92 -7.57
CA GLU A 220 9.40 -30.99 -8.31
C GLU A 220 8.38 -29.96 -7.81
N ALA A 221 8.29 -29.77 -6.50
CA ALA A 221 7.43 -28.76 -5.90
C ALA A 221 7.84 -27.35 -6.33
N MET A 222 9.14 -27.01 -6.27
CA MET A 222 9.65 -25.70 -6.69
C MET A 222 9.37 -25.45 -8.17
N LEU A 223 9.68 -26.42 -9.04
CA LEU A 223 9.43 -26.31 -10.48
C LEU A 223 7.95 -26.18 -10.80
N SER A 224 7.09 -26.90 -10.07
CA SER A 224 5.63 -26.83 -10.27
C SER A 224 5.07 -25.48 -9.82
N ILE A 225 5.58 -24.91 -8.73
CA ILE A 225 5.17 -23.60 -8.22
C ILE A 225 5.67 -22.48 -9.14
N ASP A 226 6.94 -22.53 -9.55
CA ASP A 226 7.55 -21.50 -10.40
C ASP A 226 7.06 -21.57 -11.85
N GLY A 227 6.84 -22.79 -12.35
CA GLY A 227 6.24 -23.05 -13.66
C GLY A 227 4.73 -22.84 -13.69
N TRP A 228 4.08 -22.56 -12.56
CA TRP A 228 2.67 -22.21 -12.59
C TRP A 228 2.50 -20.79 -13.14
N HIS A 229 1.65 -20.67 -14.13
CA HIS A 229 1.25 -19.41 -14.75
C HIS A 229 -0.24 -19.49 -15.12
N SER A 230 -1.00 -18.48 -14.74
CA SER A 230 -2.40 -18.32 -15.14
C SER A 230 -2.49 -17.56 -16.47
N GLU A 231 -3.56 -17.83 -17.22
CA GLU A 231 -3.99 -17.04 -18.38
C GLU A 231 -4.38 -15.63 -17.93
N ARG A 232 -3.38 -14.78 -17.70
CA ARG A 232 -3.59 -13.39 -17.31
C ARG A 232 -4.04 -12.58 -18.52
N ARG A 233 -5.09 -11.77 -18.33
CA ARG A 233 -5.26 -10.58 -19.16
C ARG A 233 -4.10 -9.63 -18.87
N PRO A 234 -3.30 -9.21 -19.87
CA PRO A 234 -2.23 -8.24 -19.66
C PRO A 234 -2.80 -6.91 -19.19
N THR A 235 -2.24 -6.35 -18.11
CA THR A 235 -2.54 -4.99 -17.67
C THR A 235 -1.90 -4.01 -18.66
N LEU A 236 -2.69 -3.08 -19.19
CA LEU A 236 -2.24 -2.18 -20.28
C LEU A 236 -1.46 -0.95 -19.77
N LEU A 237 -1.20 -0.87 -18.47
CA LEU A 237 -0.53 0.28 -17.85
C LEU A 237 0.94 -0.06 -17.60
N LEU A 238 1.84 0.67 -18.26
CA LEU A 238 3.24 0.70 -17.88
C LEU A 238 3.40 1.66 -16.71
N PHE A 239 3.99 1.17 -15.63
CA PHE A 239 4.40 2.00 -14.51
C PHE A 239 5.92 2.15 -14.51
N ASP A 240 6.43 3.35 -14.28
CA ASP A 240 7.85 3.56 -14.02
C ASP A 240 8.18 3.02 -12.62
N GLU A 241 9.23 2.21 -12.51
CA GLU A 241 9.68 1.63 -11.24
C GLU A 241 10.19 2.71 -10.26
N ASN A 242 10.53 3.91 -10.75
CA ASN A 242 11.22 4.95 -9.97
C ASN A 242 10.31 5.94 -9.21
N ASP A 243 8.99 5.83 -9.31
CA ASP A 243 8.03 6.77 -8.68
C ASP A 243 7.84 6.52 -7.16
N ASP A 244 8.85 5.90 -6.53
CA ASP A 244 8.78 5.25 -5.21
C ASP A 244 9.18 6.16 -4.02
N ASN A 245 9.53 7.44 -4.25
CA ASN A 245 10.04 8.33 -3.19
C ASN A 245 8.97 9.03 -2.32
N ASP A 246 7.70 9.01 -2.70
CA ASP A 246 6.64 9.76 -1.99
C ASP A 246 6.03 9.06 -0.78
N ASP A 247 6.36 7.77 -0.54
CA ASP A 247 5.81 7.03 0.60
C ASP A 247 6.62 7.27 1.91
N ALA A 248 7.65 8.11 1.90
CA ALA A 248 8.32 8.63 3.10
C ALA A 248 7.55 9.83 3.72
N ILE A 249 6.29 9.62 4.11
CA ILE A 249 5.67 10.53 5.08
C ILE A 249 6.32 10.25 6.43
N SER A 250 7.27 11.11 6.76
CA SER A 250 7.82 11.37 8.07
C SER A 250 6.73 11.28 9.14
N LEU A 251 6.85 10.29 10.02
CA LEU A 251 6.15 10.25 11.31
C LEU A 251 6.81 11.20 12.33
N ALA A 252 7.57 12.21 11.90
CA ALA A 252 8.04 13.25 12.78
C ALA A 252 7.00 14.39 12.84
N SER A 253 6.34 14.46 14.00
CA SER A 253 6.02 15.71 14.71
C SER A 253 5.42 16.88 13.90
N THR A 254 4.13 17.12 14.16
CA THR A 254 3.56 18.46 14.36
C THR A 254 3.82 19.52 13.27
N ASP A 255 2.91 19.61 12.30
CA ASP A 255 2.51 20.92 11.76
C ASP A 255 1.53 21.58 12.75
N ILE A 256 2.06 21.94 13.91
CA ILE A 256 1.54 23.03 14.74
C ILE A 256 2.62 24.10 14.63
N ASP A 257 2.48 24.98 13.65
CA ASP A 257 2.84 26.38 13.80
C ASP A 257 1.96 27.19 12.83
N GLY A 258 0.74 27.44 13.31
CA GLY A 258 -0.01 28.59 12.88
C GLY A 258 0.80 29.84 13.20
N GLN A 259 1.00 30.67 12.17
CA GLN A 259 1.53 32.01 12.28
C GLN A 259 0.91 32.76 13.47
N LEU A 260 1.73 33.01 14.49
CA LEU A 260 1.51 34.10 15.43
C LEU A 260 2.51 35.21 15.11
N PRO A 261 2.05 36.48 14.97
CA PRO A 261 2.94 37.59 14.70
C PRO A 261 3.65 37.96 16.00
N VAL A 262 4.95 37.68 16.09
CA VAL A 262 5.77 38.17 17.21
C VAL A 262 6.29 39.55 16.86
N SER A 263 5.64 40.56 17.44
CA SER A 263 6.19 41.89 17.62
C SER A 263 7.35 41.84 18.63
N SER A 264 8.55 42.20 18.19
CA SER A 264 9.65 42.67 19.04
C SER A 264 10.62 43.38 18.09
N GLY A 265 10.75 44.70 18.10
CA GLY A 265 11.20 45.49 19.23
C GLY A 265 12.58 46.01 18.87
N SER A 266 12.63 47.16 18.19
CA SER A 266 13.86 47.81 17.79
C SER A 266 14.67 48.25 19.01
N SER A 267 15.88 47.70 19.15
CA SER A 267 16.96 48.29 19.93
C SER A 267 18.11 48.44 18.94
N GLY A 268 18.49 49.63 18.48
CA GLY A 268 18.94 50.74 19.31
C GLY A 268 20.47 50.75 19.28
N VAL A 269 21.05 50.91 18.08
CA VAL A 269 22.49 51.12 17.90
C VAL A 269 22.77 52.59 18.23
N ASN A 270 23.35 52.83 19.40
CA ASN A 270 23.86 54.14 19.79
C ASN A 270 25.40 54.06 19.84
N GLN A 271 26.06 54.56 18.81
CA GLN A 271 27.46 54.99 18.88
C GLN A 271 27.66 56.23 18.01
N SER A 272 27.75 57.38 18.69
CA SER A 272 28.55 58.53 18.26
C SER A 272 28.56 59.58 19.38
N ASN A 273 29.69 59.74 20.07
CA ASN A 273 30.48 60.97 20.04
C ASN A 273 31.59 60.99 21.10
N THR A 274 32.82 61.16 20.58
CA THR A 274 33.81 62.16 21.00
C THR A 274 33.49 63.02 22.23
N THR A 275 34.36 62.98 23.24
CA THR A 275 35.34 64.05 23.52
C THR A 275 36.52 63.49 24.29
#